data_AF-V7HYT6-F1
#
_entry.id   AF-V7HYT6-F1
#
_cell.length_a   1.000
_cell.length_b   1.000
_cell.length_c   1.000
_cell.angle_alpha   90.00
_cell.angle_beta   90.00
_cell.angle_gamma   90.00
#
_symmetry.space_group_name_H-M   'P 1'
#
loop_
_entity.id
_entity.type
_entity.pdbx_description
1 polymer ?
#
loop_
_entity_poly.entity_id
_entity_poly.type
_entity_poly.pdbx_seq_one_letter_code
_entity_poly.pdbx_strand_id
1 'polypeptide(L)'
;KGESLFVMSHEVNFCPVCGGSLRVIGSRGRSYVKTNGNTVRLVIRRLRCNEEKCSKIHHELPNILVPYKRHCSLTIERIVTGIGIDSIYAEMSAIRRIKLWFRERLDYIYGELLHARSKLDGFSKQCIKDLSSSKLKRIHNLVGSSPGWLMHVVRILVNNSRWLHTRMVYVSR
;
A
#
# COMPACT_ATOMS: atom_id res chain seq x y z
N LYS A 1 -21.39 16.04 -13.39
CA LYS A 1 -21.23 14.56 -13.36
C LYS A 1 -19.75 14.27 -13.10
N GLY A 2 -19.39 13.68 -11.95
CA GLY A 2 -17.98 13.35 -11.67
C GLY A 2 -17.55 12.12 -12.45
N GLU A 3 -16.48 12.24 -13.24
CA GLU A 3 -15.90 11.14 -13.99
C GLU A 3 -15.47 10.01 -13.04
N SER A 4 -15.83 8.78 -13.39
CA SER A 4 -15.46 7.57 -12.65
C SER A 4 -14.51 6.74 -13.50
N LEU A 5 -13.35 6.40 -12.95
CA LEU A 5 -12.34 5.60 -13.64
C LEU A 5 -12.48 4.14 -13.24
N PHE A 6 -12.69 3.26 -14.22
CA PHE A 6 -12.65 1.82 -14.00
C PHE A 6 -11.19 1.38 -13.89
N VAL A 7 -10.88 0.63 -12.83
CA VAL A 7 -9.53 0.07 -12.64
C VAL A 7 -9.66 -1.45 -12.63
N MET A 8 -8.92 -2.09 -13.53
CA MET A 8 -8.82 -3.55 -13.60
C MET A 8 -7.35 -3.93 -13.45
N SER A 9 -7.06 -4.83 -12.51
CA SER A 9 -5.74 -5.43 -12.43
C SER A 9 -5.57 -6.48 -13.52
N HIS A 10 -4.41 -6.46 -14.19
CA HIS A 10 -3.98 -7.54 -15.09
C HIS A 10 -3.30 -8.70 -14.32
N GLU A 11 -3.08 -8.55 -13.01
CA GLU A 11 -2.47 -9.58 -12.17
C GLU A 11 -3.51 -10.61 -11.69
N VAL A 12 -3.07 -11.86 -11.56
CA VAL A 12 -3.85 -12.91 -10.88
C VAL A 12 -3.80 -12.64 -9.37
N ASN A 13 -4.98 -12.49 -8.75
CA ASN A 13 -5.10 -12.19 -7.32
C ASN A 13 -5.55 -13.45 -6.57
N PHE A 14 -4.87 -13.74 -5.47
CA PHE A 14 -5.23 -14.83 -4.55
C PHE A 14 -5.79 -14.27 -3.25
N CYS A 15 -6.59 -15.07 -2.53
CA CYS A 15 -7.12 -14.69 -1.24
C CYS A 15 -5.97 -14.45 -0.25
N PRO A 16 -5.83 -13.25 0.35
CA PRO A 16 -4.75 -12.96 1.31
C PRO A 16 -4.92 -13.68 2.66
N VAL A 17 -6.01 -14.43 2.84
CA VAL A 17 -6.30 -15.17 4.07
C VAL A 17 -6.01 -16.65 3.94
N CYS A 18 -6.35 -17.27 2.81
CA CYS A 18 -6.18 -18.72 2.61
C CYS A 18 -5.41 -19.11 1.33
N GLY A 19 -5.01 -18.15 0.49
CA GLY A 19 -4.36 -18.42 -0.80
C GLY A 19 -5.30 -18.92 -1.90
N GLY A 20 -6.57 -19.18 -1.59
CA GLY A 20 -7.54 -19.68 -2.57
C GLY A 20 -7.86 -18.70 -3.70
N SER A 21 -8.41 -19.24 -4.79
CA SER A 21 -8.82 -18.45 -5.95
C SER A 21 -9.95 -17.46 -5.61
N LEU A 22 -9.97 -16.35 -6.35
CA LEU A 22 -10.94 -15.29 -6.17
C LEU A 22 -11.86 -15.18 -7.40
N ARG A 23 -13.17 -14.99 -7.17
CA ARG A 23 -14.14 -14.65 -8.23
C ARG A 23 -14.67 -13.23 -8.06
N VAL A 24 -14.95 -12.56 -9.18
CA VAL A 24 -15.56 -11.23 -9.16
C VAL A 24 -17.04 -11.36 -8.79
N ILE A 25 -17.50 -10.60 -7.78
CA ILE A 25 -18.91 -10.58 -7.34
C ILE A 25 -19.58 -9.22 -7.56
N GLY A 26 -18.84 -8.24 -8.08
CA GLY A 26 -19.34 -6.89 -8.34
C GLY A 26 -18.22 -5.86 -8.25
N SER A 27 -18.60 -4.60 -8.12
CA SER A 27 -17.68 -3.48 -8.01
C SER A 27 -18.08 -2.54 -6.87
N ARG A 28 -17.15 -1.68 -6.44
CA ARG A 28 -17.37 -0.66 -5.43
C ARG A 28 -16.67 0.64 -5.82
N GLY A 29 -17.31 1.76 -5.54
CA GLY A 29 -16.67 3.08 -5.64
C GLY A 29 -15.65 3.32 -4.52
N ARG A 30 -14.46 3.79 -4.87
CA ARG A 30 -13.42 4.23 -3.95
C ARG A 30 -12.90 5.59 -4.37
N SER A 31 -13.15 6.61 -3.56
CA SER A 31 -12.63 7.96 -3.82
C SER A 31 -11.27 8.19 -3.19
N TYR A 32 -10.43 8.98 -3.85
CA TYR A 32 -9.17 9.49 -3.31
C TYR A 32 -8.90 10.93 -3.77
N VAL A 33 -8.02 11.61 -3.04
CA VAL A 33 -7.59 12.99 -3.29
C VAL A 33 -6.22 12.96 -3.97
N LYS A 34 -6.12 13.58 -5.14
CA LYS A 34 -4.87 13.79 -5.88
C LYS A 34 -3.98 14.83 -5.17
N THR A 35 -2.74 14.97 -5.65
CA THR A 35 -1.80 15.98 -5.14
C THR A 35 -2.34 17.40 -5.28
N ASN A 36 -3.11 17.70 -6.32
CA ASN A 36 -3.72 19.00 -6.58
C ASN A 36 -5.06 19.25 -5.84
N GLY A 37 -5.49 18.33 -4.97
CA GLY A 37 -6.74 18.47 -4.20
C GLY A 37 -7.98 17.92 -4.89
N ASN A 38 -7.89 17.59 -6.19
CA ASN A 38 -9.03 17.02 -6.91
C ASN A 38 -9.37 15.64 -6.37
N THR A 39 -10.66 15.41 -6.12
CA THR A 39 -11.17 14.10 -5.73
C THR A 39 -11.50 13.29 -6.98
N VAL A 40 -10.96 12.07 -7.06
CA VAL A 40 -11.25 11.11 -8.13
C VAL A 40 -11.94 9.90 -7.55
N ARG A 41 -12.97 9.40 -8.25
CA ARG A 41 -13.71 8.19 -7.88
C ARG A 41 -13.25 7.04 -8.78
N LEU A 42 -12.64 6.03 -8.16
CA LEU A 42 -12.31 4.76 -8.82
C LEU A 42 -13.45 3.77 -8.66
N VAL A 43 -13.65 2.92 -9.66
CA VAL A 43 -14.51 1.74 -9.58
C VAL A 43 -13.59 0.53 -9.51
N ILE A 44 -13.55 -0.14 -8.35
CA ILE A 44 -12.68 -1.29 -8.06
C ILE A 44 -13.50 -2.57 -7.94
N ARG A 45 -12.95 -3.72 -8.36
CA ARG A 45 -13.67 -5.00 -8.26
C ARG A 45 -13.78 -5.46 -6.81
N ARG A 46 -14.92 -6.08 -6.50
CA ARG A 46 -15.17 -6.86 -5.28
C ARG A 46 -14.93 -8.33 -5.61
N LEU A 47 -14.01 -8.94 -4.89
CA LEU A 47 -13.55 -10.30 -5.09
C LEU A 47 -14.02 -11.16 -3.92
N ARG A 48 -14.61 -12.32 -4.16
CA ARG A 48 -14.96 -13.30 -3.11
C ARG A 48 -14.06 -14.52 -3.24
N CYS A 49 -13.55 -15.00 -2.11
CA CYS A 49 -12.82 -16.25 -2.08
C CYS A 49 -13.74 -17.44 -2.41
N ASN A 50 -13.27 -18.31 -3.30
CA ASN A 50 -13.99 -19.52 -3.71
C ASN A 50 -13.92 -20.63 -2.66
N GLU A 51 -12.95 -20.58 -1.75
CA GLU A 51 -12.85 -21.54 -0.63
C GLU A 51 -14.04 -21.37 0.31
N GLU A 52 -14.85 -22.41 0.47
CA GLU A 52 -16.09 -22.36 1.26
C GLU A 52 -15.81 -21.95 2.71
N LYS A 53 -14.77 -22.54 3.31
CA LYS A 53 -14.31 -22.24 4.68
C LYS A 53 -13.83 -20.79 4.85
N CYS A 54 -13.47 -20.10 3.77
CA CYS A 54 -13.02 -18.71 3.82
C CYS A 54 -14.16 -17.75 3.45
N SER A 55 -14.70 -17.84 2.24
CA SER A 55 -15.78 -16.99 1.71
C SER A 55 -15.60 -15.46 1.85
N LYS A 56 -14.42 -14.98 2.27
CA LYS A 56 -14.16 -13.57 2.56
C LYS A 56 -14.22 -12.72 1.30
N ILE A 57 -14.66 -11.48 1.47
CA ILE A 57 -14.73 -10.48 0.41
C ILE A 57 -13.52 -9.56 0.50
N HIS A 58 -12.81 -9.42 -0.60
CA HIS A 58 -11.67 -8.54 -0.81
C HIS A 58 -12.02 -7.47 -1.84
N HIS A 59 -11.30 -6.35 -1.77
CA HIS A 59 -11.40 -5.31 -2.77
C HIS A 59 -10.07 -5.21 -3.48
N GLU A 60 -10.10 -5.02 -4.79
CA GLU A 60 -8.88 -4.70 -5.51
C GLU A 60 -8.24 -3.42 -4.98
N LEU A 61 -6.92 -3.39 -4.98
CA LEU A 61 -6.13 -2.25 -4.55
C LEU A 61 -5.31 -1.72 -5.72
N PRO A 62 -5.79 -0.67 -6.40
CA PRO A 62 -4.98 0.09 -7.35
C PRO A 62 -3.69 0.60 -6.69
N ASN A 63 -2.58 0.53 -7.42
CA ASN A 63 -1.24 0.93 -6.99
C ASN A 63 -1.14 2.42 -6.57
N ILE A 64 -2.01 3.28 -7.09
CA ILE A 64 -2.14 4.69 -6.70
C ILE A 64 -2.70 4.88 -5.29
N LEU A 65 -3.27 3.84 -4.68
CA LEU A 65 -3.85 3.88 -3.36
C LEU A 65 -2.94 3.23 -2.32
N VAL A 66 -2.89 3.84 -1.14
CA VAL A 66 -2.43 3.19 0.08
C VAL A 66 -3.67 2.72 0.85
N PRO A 67 -3.73 1.46 1.33
CA PRO A 67 -4.91 0.97 2.05
C PRO A 67 -5.32 1.88 3.21
N TYR A 68 -6.63 2.09 3.34
CA TYR A 68 -7.25 2.96 4.36
C TYR A 68 -6.82 4.44 4.30
N LYS A 69 -6.15 4.88 3.24
CA LYS A 69 -5.82 6.29 3.02
C LYS A 69 -6.74 6.92 1.99
N ARG A 70 -6.96 8.23 2.17
CA ARG A 70 -7.79 9.08 1.30
C ARG A 70 -6.97 9.83 0.27
N HIS A 71 -5.68 10.05 0.50
CA HIS A 71 -4.79 10.66 -0.48
C HIS A 71 -4.09 9.59 -1.32
N CYS A 72 -3.73 9.92 -2.55
CA CYS A 72 -2.91 9.04 -3.37
C CYS A 72 -1.53 8.78 -2.74
N SER A 73 -0.89 7.69 -3.17
CA SER A 73 0.46 7.31 -2.73
C SER A 73 1.46 8.45 -2.89
N LEU A 74 1.44 9.17 -4.01
CA LEU A 74 2.36 10.29 -4.28
C LEU A 74 2.21 11.44 -3.27
N THR A 75 0.99 11.81 -2.88
CA THR A 75 0.79 12.82 -1.82
C THR A 75 1.38 12.35 -0.50
N ILE A 76 1.22 11.07 -0.17
CA ILE A 76 1.78 10.49 1.05
C ILE A 76 3.31 10.50 0.99
N GLU A 77 3.92 10.14 -0.14
CA GLU A 77 5.37 10.20 -0.37
C GLU A 77 5.92 11.61 -0.11
N ARG A 78 5.30 12.64 -0.68
CA ARG A 78 5.71 14.04 -0.48
C ARG A 78 5.59 14.46 0.99
N ILE A 79 4.53 14.04 1.67
CA ILE A 79 4.34 14.33 3.11
C ILE A 79 5.43 13.69 3.97
N VAL A 80 5.79 12.44 3.71
CA VAL A 80 6.73 11.68 4.57
C VAL A 80 8.18 12.00 4.26
N THR A 81 8.50 12.36 3.02
CA THR A 81 9.84 12.81 2.61
C THR A 81 10.07 14.29 2.90
N GLY A 82 8.99 15.09 2.96
CA GLY A 82 9.06 16.55 3.00
C GLY A 82 9.36 17.18 1.64
N ILE A 83 9.61 16.38 0.60
CA ILE A 83 9.99 16.87 -0.73
C ILE A 83 8.72 17.28 -1.48
N GLY A 84 8.69 18.52 -1.96
CA GLY A 84 7.55 19.05 -2.73
C GLY A 84 6.26 19.15 -1.92
N ILE A 85 6.36 19.32 -0.58
CA ILE A 85 5.19 19.45 0.28
C ILE A 85 4.37 20.70 -0.04
N ASP A 86 4.99 21.79 -0.47
CA ASP A 86 4.29 23.04 -0.82
C ASP A 86 3.38 22.89 -2.05
N SER A 87 3.61 21.84 -2.84
CA SER A 87 2.83 21.51 -4.04
C SER A 87 1.67 20.54 -3.78
N ILE A 88 1.40 20.18 -2.51
CA ILE A 88 0.26 19.32 -2.17
C ILE A 88 -0.89 20.14 -1.61
N TYR A 89 -2.10 19.80 -2.03
CA TYR A 89 -3.32 20.32 -1.44
C TYR A 89 -3.81 19.37 -0.35
N ALA A 90 -3.37 19.63 0.89
CA ALA A 90 -3.79 18.88 2.07
C ALA A 90 -3.78 19.77 3.31
N GLU A 91 -4.80 19.62 4.16
CA GLU A 91 -4.84 20.29 5.45
C GLU A 91 -3.66 19.86 6.35
N MET A 92 -3.20 20.78 7.20
CA MET A 92 -2.15 20.50 8.19
C MET A 92 -2.51 19.33 9.11
N SER A 93 -3.80 19.17 9.44
CA SER A 93 -4.32 18.04 10.22
C SER A 93 -4.08 16.70 9.51
N ALA A 94 -4.28 16.64 8.19
CA ALA A 94 -4.07 15.46 7.37
C ALA A 94 -2.57 15.15 7.24
N ILE A 95 -1.74 16.18 7.00
CA ILE A 95 -0.28 16.06 6.96
C ILE A 95 0.25 15.45 8.28
N ARG A 96 -0.17 15.98 9.43
CA ARG A 96 0.25 15.49 10.75
C ARG A 96 -0.15 14.02 10.96
N ARG A 97 -1.40 13.67 10.66
CA ARG A 97 -1.91 12.29 10.78
C ARG A 97 -1.14 11.32 9.87
N ILE A 98 -0.81 11.72 8.65
CA ILE A 98 -0.06 10.88 7.71
C ILE A 98 1.38 10.69 8.19
N LYS A 99 2.06 11.76 8.63
CA LYS A 99 3.42 11.67 9.21
C LYS A 99 3.46 10.74 10.41
N LEU A 100 2.49 10.87 11.32
CA LEU A 100 2.40 10.00 12.50
C LEU A 100 2.15 8.54 12.09
N TRP A 101 1.13 8.31 11.25
CA TRP A 101 0.79 6.98 10.74
C TRP A 101 1.98 6.26 10.11
N PHE A 102 2.76 6.99 9.29
CA PHE A 102 3.91 6.42 8.61
C PHE A 102 5.04 6.11 9.59
N ARG A 103 5.33 7.03 10.51
CA ARG A 103 6.36 6.86 11.55
C ARG A 103 6.12 5.62 12.41
N GLU A 104 4.88 5.41 12.85
CA GLU A 104 4.47 4.22 13.61
C GLU A 104 4.66 2.90 12.85
N ARG A 105 4.74 2.96 11.52
CA ARG A 105 4.79 1.79 10.63
C ARG A 105 6.14 1.57 9.98
N LEU A 106 7.07 2.51 10.14
CA LEU A 106 8.39 2.46 9.52
C LEU A 106 9.14 1.16 9.84
N ASP A 107 9.18 0.78 11.11
CA ASP A 107 9.90 -0.43 11.55
C ASP A 107 9.30 -1.70 10.97
N TYR A 108 7.96 -1.77 10.98
CA TYR A 108 7.24 -2.89 10.41
C TYR A 108 7.46 -3.01 8.89
N ILE A 109 7.29 -1.90 8.16
CA ILE A 109 7.49 -1.86 6.71
C ILE A 109 8.91 -2.30 6.38
N TYR A 110 9.91 -1.78 7.08
CA TYR A 110 11.30 -2.13 6.86
C TYR A 110 11.57 -3.63 7.12
N GLY A 111 11.09 -4.17 8.23
CA GLY A 111 11.26 -5.59 8.56
C GLY A 111 10.62 -6.53 7.53
N GLU A 112 9.41 -6.22 7.07
CA GLU A 112 8.74 -7.03 6.04
C GLU A 112 9.39 -6.90 4.67
N LEU A 113 9.93 -5.73 4.30
CA LEU A 113 10.70 -5.58 3.07
C LEU A 113 11.99 -6.42 3.10
N LEU A 114 12.69 -6.44 4.24
CA LEU A 114 13.85 -7.32 4.42
C LEU A 114 13.46 -8.79 4.30
N HIS A 115 12.36 -9.20 4.95
CA HIS A 115 11.87 -10.57 4.87
C HIS A 115 11.44 -10.98 3.45
N ALA A 116 10.81 -10.07 2.71
CA ALA A 116 10.47 -10.31 1.31
C ALA A 116 11.74 -10.43 0.45
N ARG A 117 12.77 -9.61 0.70
CA ARG A 117 14.03 -9.62 -0.04
C ARG A 117 14.89 -10.83 0.29
N SER A 118 14.88 -11.35 1.52
CA SER A 118 15.64 -12.53 1.91
C SER A 118 15.16 -13.82 1.22
N LYS A 119 13.96 -13.81 0.65
CA LYS A 119 13.42 -14.93 -0.17
C LYS A 119 13.85 -14.88 -1.63
N LEU A 120 14.46 -13.77 -2.07
CA LEU A 120 15.03 -13.65 -3.40
C LEU A 120 16.50 -14.06 -3.29
N ASP A 121 16.91 -15.07 -4.05
CA ASP A 121 18.29 -15.59 -4.04
C ASP A 121 19.32 -14.46 -4.20
N GLY A 122 20.37 -14.47 -3.38
CA GLY A 122 21.47 -13.49 -3.46
C GLY A 122 21.38 -12.28 -2.52
N PHE A 123 20.74 -12.38 -1.35
CA PHE A 123 20.76 -11.30 -0.35
C PHE A 123 22.19 -10.99 0.11
N SER A 124 22.79 -9.97 -0.51
CA SER A 124 24.11 -9.47 -0.14
C SER A 124 24.06 -8.79 1.24
N LYS A 125 24.98 -9.21 2.13
CA LYS A 125 25.23 -8.64 3.47
C LYS A 125 25.57 -7.13 3.44
N GLN A 126 25.73 -6.51 2.27
CA GLN A 126 25.99 -5.07 2.11
C GLN A 126 24.88 -4.19 2.71
N CYS A 127 23.61 -4.64 2.70
CA CYS A 127 22.47 -3.84 3.17
C CYS A 127 22.41 -3.64 4.70
N ILE A 128 23.20 -4.38 5.48
CA ILE A 128 23.24 -4.29 6.94
C ILE A 128 24.25 -3.21 7.40
N LYS A 129 25.21 -2.82 6.55
CA LYS A 129 26.29 -1.89 6.92
C LYS A 129 25.83 -0.44 7.13
N ASP A 130 24.59 -0.11 6.75
CA ASP A 130 24.04 1.25 6.72
C ASP A 130 23.08 1.55 7.90
N LEU A 131 23.31 0.93 9.07
CA LEU A 131 22.48 1.10 10.28
C LEU A 131 22.46 2.55 10.81
N SER A 132 23.43 3.39 10.41
CA SER A 132 23.54 4.82 10.74
C SER A 132 22.53 5.69 9.97
N SER A 133 21.99 5.20 8.85
CA SER A 133 21.04 5.95 8.03
C SER A 133 19.62 5.95 8.62
N SER A 134 18.86 7.02 8.35
CA SER A 134 17.47 7.11 8.81
C SER A 134 16.63 5.93 8.29
N LYS A 135 15.61 5.50 9.05
CA LYS A 135 14.73 4.37 8.67
C LYS A 135 14.15 4.53 7.26
N LEU A 136 13.83 5.76 6.85
CA LEU A 136 13.36 6.07 5.51
C LEU A 136 14.44 5.82 4.43
N LYS A 137 15.69 6.22 4.67
CA LYS A 137 16.81 5.91 3.76
C LYS A 137 17.00 4.41 3.59
N ARG A 138 16.90 3.64 4.66
CA ARG A 138 16.99 2.16 4.61
C ARG A 138 15.88 1.56 3.74
N ILE A 139 14.66 2.09 3.81
CA ILE A 139 13.56 1.68 2.92
C ILE A 139 13.89 2.07 1.47
N HIS A 140 14.33 3.30 1.23
CA HIS A 140 14.73 3.74 -0.12
C HIS A 140 15.85 2.90 -0.71
N ASN A 141 16.81 2.43 0.09
CA ASN A 141 17.86 1.53 -0.38
C ASN A 141 17.31 0.17 -0.85
N LEU A 142 16.16 -0.27 -0.32
CA LEU A 142 15.52 -1.53 -0.69
C LEU A 142 14.61 -1.42 -1.93
N VAL A 143 13.90 -0.30 -2.09
CA VAL A 143 12.87 -0.14 -3.13
C VAL A 143 13.13 0.97 -4.16
N GLY A 144 14.21 1.74 -3.98
CA GLY A 144 14.49 2.98 -4.71
C GLY A 144 13.90 4.23 -4.02
N SER A 145 14.44 5.40 -4.37
CA SER A 145 13.98 6.71 -3.86
C SER A 145 13.22 7.54 -4.90
N SER A 146 13.02 7.03 -6.12
CA SER A 146 12.28 7.70 -7.18
C SER A 146 10.81 7.90 -6.81
N PRO A 147 10.12 8.92 -7.35
CA PRO A 147 8.67 9.06 -7.19
C PRO A 147 7.94 7.75 -7.53
N GLY A 148 6.99 7.35 -6.68
CA GLY A 148 6.33 6.05 -6.77
C GLY A 148 6.96 4.94 -5.91
N TRP A 149 8.01 5.22 -5.13
CA TRP A 149 8.61 4.21 -4.25
C TRP A 149 7.61 3.64 -3.22
N LEU A 150 6.68 4.45 -2.70
CA LEU A 150 5.69 3.98 -1.73
C LEU A 150 4.66 3.07 -2.39
N MET A 151 4.32 3.34 -3.64
CA MET A 151 3.52 2.43 -4.45
C MET A 151 4.18 1.05 -4.55
N HIS A 152 5.50 0.99 -4.80
CA HIS A 152 6.23 -0.27 -4.83
C HIS A 152 6.22 -0.98 -3.47
N VAL A 153 6.44 -0.25 -2.37
CA VAL A 153 6.33 -0.79 -1.01
C VAL A 153 4.96 -1.41 -0.77
N VAL A 154 3.88 -0.68 -1.08
CA VAL A 154 2.51 -1.18 -0.90
C VAL A 154 2.29 -2.43 -1.73
N ARG A 155 2.70 -2.46 -3.00
CA ARG A 155 2.55 -3.63 -3.88
C ARG A 155 3.29 -4.85 -3.31
N ILE A 156 4.55 -4.70 -2.90
CA ILE A 156 5.32 -5.78 -2.29
C ILE A 156 4.61 -6.32 -1.05
N LEU A 157 4.23 -5.45 -0.12
CA LEU A 157 3.63 -5.88 1.15
C LEU A 157 2.23 -6.48 0.97
N VAL A 158 1.40 -5.90 0.12
CA VAL A 158 0.03 -6.39 -0.13
C VAL A 158 0.06 -7.73 -0.86
N ASN A 159 0.87 -7.86 -1.92
CA ASN A 159 0.94 -9.12 -2.68
C ASN A 159 1.54 -10.27 -1.85
N ASN A 160 2.36 -9.97 -0.84
CA ASN A 160 2.86 -10.96 0.12
C ASN A 160 1.92 -11.19 1.32
N SER A 161 0.73 -10.59 1.33
CA SER A 161 -0.23 -10.63 2.46
C SER A 161 0.34 -10.10 3.79
N ARG A 162 1.33 -9.21 3.73
CA ARG A 162 2.05 -8.61 4.86
C ARG A 162 1.60 -7.18 5.17
N TRP A 163 0.48 -6.72 4.65
CA TRP A 163 -0.02 -5.40 5.04
C TRP A 163 -0.65 -5.46 6.44
N LEU A 164 -0.28 -4.56 7.38
CA LEU A 164 -0.71 -4.65 8.79
C LEU A 164 -2.23 -4.82 8.98
N HIS A 165 -3.02 -4.12 8.17
CA HIS A 165 -4.48 -4.18 8.29
C HIS A 165 -5.07 -5.47 7.69
N THR A 166 -4.35 -6.17 6.81
CA THR A 166 -4.75 -7.52 6.37
C THR A 166 -4.39 -8.58 7.40
N ARG A 167 -3.48 -8.29 8.35
CA ARG A 167 -3.15 -9.18 9.47
C ARG A 167 -4.06 -9.03 10.69
N MET A 168 -4.69 -7.87 10.87
CA MET A 168 -5.60 -7.59 11.99
C MET A 168 -7.06 -7.99 11.75
N VAL A 169 -7.38 -8.72 10.67
CA VAL A 169 -8.62 -9.52 10.64
C VAL A 169 -8.37 -10.77 11.48
N TYR A 170 -8.18 -10.57 12.79
CA TYR A 170 -8.19 -11.66 13.75
C TYR A 170 -9.56 -12.32 13.67
N VAL A 171 -9.50 -13.63 13.40
CA VAL A 171 -10.60 -14.55 13.54
C VAL A 171 -11.03 -14.52 15.00
N SER A 172 -12.26 -14.08 15.27
CA SER A 172 -12.93 -14.37 16.53
C SER A 172 -14.28 -15.00 16.22
N ARG A 173 -14.23 -16.34 16.29
CA ARG A 173 -15.28 -17.35 16.46
C ARG A 173 -16.31 -17.48 15.34
#